data_AF-A0A662VSJ2-F1
#
_entry.id   AF-A0A662VSJ2-F1
#
_cell.length_a   1.000
_cell.length_b   1.000
_cell.length_c   1.000
_cell.angle_alpha   90.00
_cell.angle_beta   90.00
_cell.angle_gamma   90.00
#
_symmetry.space_group_name_H-M   'P 1'
#
loop_
_entity.id
_entity.type
_entity.pdbx_description
1 polymer ?
#
loop_
_entity_poly.entity_id
_entity_poly.type
_entity_poly.pdbx_seq_one_letter_code
_entity_poly.pdbx_strand_id
1 'polypeptide(L)' 'MKNPLKNVLVVGAGTMGHGIAEVCALAGYNVIIVDINENILSNAVARITWSLKKLEE' A
#
# COMPACT_ATOMS: atom_id res chain seq x y z
N MET A 1 15.27 3.80 18.59
CA MET A 1 13.89 3.85 19.12
C MET A 1 13.08 2.74 18.44
N LYS A 2 12.36 1.88 19.17
CA LYS A 2 11.42 0.93 18.56
C LYS A 2 10.13 1.69 18.24
N ASN A 3 9.78 1.83 16.96
CA ASN A 3 8.48 2.39 16.58
C ASN A 3 7.39 1.37 17.00
N PRO A 4 6.45 1.71 17.90
CA PRO A 4 5.44 0.76 18.39
C PRO A 4 4.43 0.37 17.30
N LEU A 5 4.28 1.23 16.29
CA LEU A 5 3.43 1.01 15.13
C LEU A 5 4.19 0.18 14.09
N LYS A 6 3.85 -1.10 14.01
CA LYS A 6 4.40 -2.03 13.01
C LYS A 6 3.48 -2.25 11.82
N ASN A 7 2.17 -2.17 12.04
CA ASN A 7 1.15 -2.59 11.07
C ASN A 7 0.21 -1.42 10.73
N VAL A 8 -0.07 -1.23 9.45
CA VAL A 8 -1.03 -0.26 8.92
C VAL A 8 -2.09 -1.02 8.13
N LEU A 9 -3.38 -0.80 8.45
CA LEU A 9 -4.51 -1.29 7.65
C LEU A 9 -5.11 -0.13 6.86
N VAL A 10 -5.12 -0.25 5.54
CA VAL A 10 -5.77 0.67 4.61
C VAL A 10 -7.08 0.05 4.13
N VAL A 11 -8.20 0.66 4.49
CA VAL A 11 -9.54 0.22 4.07
C VAL A 11 -10.01 1.06 2.89
N GLY A 12 -10.16 0.42 1.74
CA GLY A 12 -10.42 1.05 0.44
C GLY A 12 -9.15 1.16 -0.39
N ALA A 13 -9.19 0.64 -1.62
CA ALA A 13 -8.07 0.55 -2.55
C ALA A 13 -8.22 1.46 -3.78
N GLY A 14 -9.09 2.48 -3.70
CA GLY A 14 -9.28 3.48 -4.74
C GLY A 14 -8.06 4.40 -4.93
N THR A 15 -8.27 5.56 -5.57
CA THR A 15 -7.18 6.47 -5.94
C THR A 15 -6.30 6.90 -4.76
N MET A 16 -6.90 7.23 -3.62
CA MET A 16 -6.12 7.59 -2.43
C MET A 16 -5.58 6.38 -1.68
N GLY A 17 -6.35 5.28 -1.64
CA GLY A 17 -6.02 4.09 -0.87
C GLY A 17 -4.70 3.46 -1.25
N HIS A 18 -4.46 3.24 -2.55
CA HIS A 18 -3.20 2.66 -3.01
C HIS A 18 -2.00 3.58 -2.74
N GLY A 19 -2.15 4.91 -2.89
CA GLY A 19 -1.07 5.86 -2.59
C GLY A 19 -0.73 5.94 -1.11
N ILE A 20 -1.73 5.89 -0.23
CA ILE A 20 -1.49 5.81 1.23
C ILE A 20 -0.74 4.52 1.56
N ALA A 21 -1.19 3.38 1.01
CA ALA A 21 -0.53 2.10 1.24
C ALA A 21 0.93 2.09 0.78
N GLU A 22 1.22 2.70 -0.38
CA GLU A 22 2.57 2.83 -0.92
C GLU A 22 3.49 3.66 -0.01
N VAL A 23 3.06 4.86 0.40
CA VAL A 23 3.85 5.73 1.28
C VAL A 23 4.12 5.07 2.62
N CYS A 24 3.13 4.35 3.18
CA CYS A 24 3.33 3.58 4.40
C CYS A 24 4.33 2.43 4.20
N ALA A 25 4.27 1.72 3.07
CA ALA A 25 5.23 0.65 2.78
C ALA A 25 6.66 1.20 2.63
N LEU A 26 6.83 2.32 1.93
CA LEU A 26 8.11 3.03 1.78
C LEU A 26 8.66 3.54 3.13
N ALA A 27 7.79 3.94 4.05
CA ALA A 27 8.17 4.33 5.40
C ALA A 27 8.53 3.14 6.32
N GLY A 28 8.52 1.90 5.79
CA GLY A 28 8.93 0.69 6.49
C GLY A 28 7.84 0.06 7.38
N TYR A 29 6.58 0.42 7.19
CA TYR A 29 5.47 -0.24 7.86
C TYR A 29 5.05 -1.53 7.16
N ASN A 30 4.58 -2.53 7.92
CA ASN A 30 3.86 -3.66 7.35
C ASN A 30 2.44 -3.21 6.98
N VAL A 31 2.11 -3.19 5.70
CA VAL A 31 0.84 -2.64 5.20
C VAL A 31 -0.08 -3.75 4.73
N ILE A 32 -1.34 -3.70 5.19
CA ILE A 32 -2.44 -4.51 4.68
C ILE A 32 -3.41 -3.56 4.01
N ILE A 33 -3.78 -3.83 2.76
CA ILE A 33 -4.81 -3.09 2.02
C ILE A 33 -5.97 -4.02 1.71
N VAL A 34 -7.20 -3.54 1.95
CA VAL A 34 -8.42 -4.30 1.70
C VAL A 34 -9.42 -3.47 0.92
N ASP A 35 -10.19 -4.12 0.05
CA ASP A 35 -11.33 -3.53 -0.64
C ASP A 35 -12.38 -4.63 -0.86
N ILE A 36 -13.65 -4.24 -0.88
CA ILE A 36 -14.75 -5.17 -1.19
C ILE A 36 -14.76 -5.56 -2.68
N ASN A 37 -14.16 -4.73 -3.53
CA ASN A 37 -14.07 -4.96 -4.95
C ASN A 37 -12.68 -5.51 -5.31
N GLU A 38 -12.63 -6.78 -5.68
CA GLU A 38 -11.39 -7.49 -6.02
C GLU A 38 -10.64 -6.85 -7.22
N ASN A 39 -11.36 -6.31 -8.20
CA ASN A 39 -10.73 -5.64 -9.34
C ASN A 39 -10.05 -4.33 -8.91
N ILE A 40 -10.67 -3.55 -8.02
CA ILE A 40 -10.04 -2.33 -7.48
C ILE A 40 -8.81 -2.70 -6.66
N LEU A 41 -8.93 -3.72 -5.80
CA LEU A 41 -7.82 -4.21 -4.98
C LEU A 41 -6.63 -4.68 -5.84
N SER A 42 -6.90 -5.48 -6.87
CA SER A 42 -5.87 -6.00 -7.77
C SER A 42 -5.16 -4.88 -8.53
N ASN A 43 -5.93 -3.89 -9.02
CA ASN A 43 -5.37 -2.71 -9.68
C ASN A 43 -4.51 -1.87 -8.75
N ALA A 44 -4.90 -1.70 -7.48
CA ALA A 44 -4.11 -1.01 -6.47
C ALA A 44 -2.76 -1.70 -6.23
N VAL A 45 -2.77 -3.02 -6.01
CA VAL A 45 -1.56 -3.82 -5.79
C VAL A 45 -0.62 -3.74 -7.00
N ALA A 46 -1.16 -3.81 -8.22
CA ALA A 46 -0.38 -3.69 -9.45
C ALA A 46 0.30 -2.30 -9.57
N ARG A 47 -0.42 -1.22 -9.24
CA ARG A 47 0.14 0.16 -9.27
C ARG A 47 1.25 0.35 -8.25
N ILE A 48 1.04 -0.11 -7.01
CA ILE A 48 2.04 -0.05 -5.94
C ILE A 48 3.29 -0.82 -6.39
N THR A 49 3.13 -2.06 -6.86
CA THR A 49 4.24 -2.90 -7.30
C THR A 49 5.02 -2.26 -8.44
N TRP A 50 4.32 -1.71 -9.43
CA TRP A 50 4.96 -1.00 -10.55
C TRP A 50 5.74 0.24 -10.09
N SER A 51 5.17 1.03 -9.17
CA SER A 51 5.81 2.24 -8.64
C SER A 51 7.06 1.91 -7.85
N LEU A 52 6.99 0.92 -6.96
CA LEU A 52 8.14 0.45 -6.19
C LEU A 52 9.26 -0.08 -7.09
N LYS A 53 8.91 -0.86 -8.13
CA LYS A 53 9.90 -1.37 -9.08
C LYS A 53 10.63 -0.25 -9.82
N LYS A 54 9.94 0.85 -10.13
CA LYS A 54 10.56 2.04 -10.74
C LYS A 54 11.50 2.81 -9.83
N LEU A 55 11.34 2.71 -8.50
CA LEU A 55 12.25 3.35 -7.54
C LEU A 55 13.56 2.56 -7.35
N GLU A 56 13.59 1.28 -7.73
CA GLU A 56 14.78 0.44 -7.68
C GLU A 56 15.70 0.59 -8.91
N GLU A 57 15.19 1.18 -10.00
CA GLU A 57 15.94 1.50 -11.24
C GLU A 57 16.74 2.81 -11.10
#